data_AF-A0A833ANR5-F1
#
_entry.id   AF-A0A833ANR5-F1
#
_cell.length_a   1.000
_cell.length_b   1.000
_cell.length_c   1.000
_cell.angle_alpha   90.00
_cell.angle_beta   90.00
_cell.angle_gamma   90.00
#
_symmetry.space_group_name_H-M   'P 1'
#
loop_
_entity.id
_entity.type
_entity.pdbx_description
1 polymer ?
#
loop_
_entity_poly.entity_id
_entity_poly.type
_entity_poly.pdbx_seq_one_letter_code
_entity_poly.pdbx_strand_id
1 'polypeptide(L)'
;MVLRLPFIIRLVMGILLSSILYSCANSTKDELSEAVASLNMLENSDAVYYVKDELQSIRSLIEKSHSQIELKENKSAASTINHALSQLKNISREYQKRKQDARVSSKNKLQNIEARLASYATELKAFPSETYIDQNRHDRIRYNLHLAKKQIEVLQQYHANGQYQEISHRKSKTDDLLIQIDSIFNEYEEQRQKSIEEKPEPTNFTSTEEQYSEIETINVTPGND
;
A
#
# COMPACT_ATOMS: atom_id res chain seq x y z
N MET A 1 50.97 32.47 -62.43
CA MET A 1 50.53 31.41 -61.50
C MET A 1 49.66 32.05 -60.42
N VAL A 2 48.42 32.44 -60.75
CA VAL A 2 47.50 33.11 -59.82
C VAL A 2 46.38 32.13 -59.50
N LEU A 3 46.70 31.09 -58.74
CA LEU A 3 45.68 30.23 -58.18
C LEU A 3 45.24 30.80 -56.82
N ARG A 4 44.04 31.39 -56.84
CA ARG A 4 42.94 30.94 -55.98
C ARG A 4 42.98 31.31 -54.49
N LEU A 5 43.30 32.55 -54.14
CA LEU A 5 42.98 33.12 -52.81
C LEU A 5 41.50 32.88 -52.37
N PRO A 6 40.46 33.05 -53.23
CA PRO A 6 39.08 32.77 -52.85
C PRO A 6 38.76 31.27 -52.67
N PHE A 7 39.59 30.37 -53.21
CA PHE A 7 39.38 28.92 -53.09
C PHE A 7 39.96 28.39 -51.77
N ILE A 8 41.10 28.93 -51.33
CA ILE A 8 41.70 28.60 -50.04
C ILE A 8 40.77 29.05 -48.91
N ILE A 9 40.18 30.26 -49.00
CA ILE A 9 39.23 30.75 -48.00
C ILE A 9 37.97 29.87 -47.93
N ARG A 10 37.40 29.46 -49.09
CA ARG A 10 36.24 28.55 -49.13
C ARG A 10 36.57 27.16 -48.59
N LEU A 11 37.76 26.64 -48.85
CA LEU A 11 38.23 25.35 -48.34
C LEU A 11 38.39 25.39 -46.81
N VAL A 12 39.06 26.42 -46.27
CA VAL A 12 39.27 26.60 -44.84
C VAL A 12 37.95 26.81 -44.10
N MET A 13 37.03 27.59 -44.66
CA MET A 13 35.71 27.80 -44.07
C MET A 13 34.84 26.52 -44.12
N GLY A 14 34.94 25.73 -45.20
CA GLY A 14 34.27 24.43 -45.31
C GLY A 14 34.79 23.40 -44.30
N ILE A 15 36.12 23.36 -44.08
CA ILE A 15 36.74 22.50 -43.07
C ILE A 15 36.30 22.93 -41.67
N LEU A 16 36.35 24.22 -41.35
CA LEU A 16 35.88 24.75 -40.05
C LEU A 16 34.41 24.44 -39.79
N LEU A 17 33.52 24.65 -40.77
CA LEU A 17 32.10 24.29 -40.63
C LEU A 17 31.92 22.79 -40.41
N SER A 18 32.66 21.96 -41.15
CA SER A 18 32.57 20.50 -41.01
C SER A 18 33.05 20.01 -39.65
N SER A 19 34.11 20.59 -39.09
CA SER A 19 34.63 20.26 -37.76
C SER A 19 33.67 20.68 -36.65
N ILE A 20 33.03 21.86 -36.78
CA ILE A 20 32.02 22.34 -35.83
C ILE A 20 30.77 21.46 -35.88
N LEU A 21 30.29 21.11 -37.07
CA LEU A 21 29.15 20.21 -37.26
C LEU A 21 29.44 18.80 -36.72
N TYR A 22 30.65 18.30 -36.89
CA TYR A 22 31.09 17.00 -36.37
C TYR A 22 31.17 16.99 -34.84
N SER A 23 31.73 18.04 -34.23
CA SER A 23 31.77 18.21 -32.78
C SER A 23 30.37 18.31 -32.16
N CYS A 24 29.48 19.09 -32.79
CA CYS A 24 28.09 19.23 -32.36
C CYS A 24 27.32 17.91 -32.48
N ALA A 25 27.52 17.14 -33.56
CA ALA A 25 26.89 15.84 -33.75
C ALA A 25 27.37 14.79 -32.74
N ASN A 26 28.64 14.81 -32.32
CA ASN A 26 29.13 13.92 -31.26
C ASN A 26 28.54 14.29 -29.90
N SER A 27 28.51 15.58 -29.55
CA SER A 27 27.89 16.05 -28.30
C SER A 27 26.42 15.62 -28.18
N THR A 28 25.64 15.71 -29.26
CA THR A 28 24.23 15.30 -29.25
C THR A 28 24.05 13.79 -29.07
N LYS A 29 24.97 12.96 -29.59
CA LYS A 29 24.93 11.51 -29.37
C LYS A 29 25.30 11.13 -27.94
N ASP A 30 26.27 11.82 -27.35
CA ASP A 30 26.68 11.59 -25.96
C ASP A 30 25.54 11.96 -24.99
N GLU A 31 24.89 13.10 -25.20
CA GLU A 31 23.71 13.52 -24.42
C GLU A 31 22.53 12.54 -24.55
N LEU A 32 22.32 11.99 -25.75
CA LEU A 32 21.29 10.95 -25.96
C LEU A 32 21.62 9.66 -25.19
N SER A 33 22.89 9.24 -25.21
CA SER A 33 23.34 8.09 -24.43
C SER A 33 23.15 8.30 -22.93
N GLU A 34 23.41 9.51 -22.43
CA GLU A 34 23.16 9.87 -21.03
C GLU A 34 21.65 9.81 -20.69
N ALA A 35 20.79 10.33 -21.57
CA ALA A 35 19.34 10.28 -21.39
C ALA A 35 18.83 8.84 -21.36
N VAL A 36 19.30 7.98 -22.27
CA VAL A 36 18.95 6.55 -22.32
C VAL A 36 19.42 5.83 -21.06
N ALA A 37 20.67 6.06 -20.63
CA ALA A 37 21.20 5.47 -19.40
C ALA A 37 20.38 5.89 -18.17
N SER A 38 20.06 7.18 -18.05
CA SER A 38 19.24 7.72 -16.96
C SER A 38 17.83 7.16 -16.94
N LEU A 39 17.18 7.05 -18.11
CA LEU A 39 15.87 6.42 -18.23
C LEU A 39 15.93 4.95 -17.80
N ASN A 40 16.90 4.19 -18.30
CA ASN A 40 17.09 2.78 -17.94
C ASN A 40 17.36 2.60 -16.43
N MET A 41 18.09 3.50 -15.79
CA MET A 41 18.30 3.45 -14.35
C MET A 41 16.98 3.62 -13.58
N LEU A 42 16.11 4.54 -14.02
CA LEU A 42 14.80 4.73 -13.40
C LEU A 42 13.84 3.56 -13.69
N GLU A 43 13.81 3.06 -14.93
CA GLU A 43 12.93 1.96 -15.33
C GLU A 43 13.30 0.61 -14.70
N ASN A 44 14.58 0.37 -14.44
CA ASN A 44 15.05 -0.83 -13.73
C ASN A 44 14.97 -0.69 -12.20
N SER A 45 14.54 0.46 -11.71
CA SER A 45 14.25 0.69 -10.30
C SER A 45 12.76 0.52 -10.00
N ASP A 46 12.38 0.63 -8.73
CA ASP A 46 10.98 0.69 -8.32
C ASP A 46 10.28 2.00 -8.74
N ALA A 47 10.96 2.95 -9.39
CA ALA A 47 10.36 4.20 -9.86
C ALA A 47 9.19 3.97 -10.83
N VAL A 48 9.17 2.86 -11.57
CA VAL A 48 8.05 2.49 -12.45
C VAL A 48 6.72 2.44 -11.70
N TYR A 49 6.72 2.10 -10.42
CA TYR A 49 5.48 2.07 -9.63
C TYR A 49 4.97 3.46 -9.23
N TYR A 50 5.84 4.48 -9.29
CA TYR A 50 5.53 5.83 -8.80
C TYR A 50 5.35 6.85 -9.91
N VAL A 51 6.05 6.70 -11.02
CA VAL A 51 6.15 7.70 -12.10
C VAL A 51 6.07 7.07 -13.50
N LYS A 52 5.24 6.03 -13.66
CA LYS A 52 5.13 5.22 -14.89
C LYS A 52 4.86 6.08 -16.13
N ASP A 53 3.84 6.93 -16.05
CA ASP A 53 3.36 7.70 -17.18
C ASP A 53 4.39 8.77 -17.58
N GLU A 54 5.07 9.35 -16.58
CA GLU A 54 6.14 10.29 -16.79
C GLU A 54 7.36 9.63 -17.45
N LEU A 55 7.72 8.40 -17.08
CA LEU A 55 8.77 7.62 -17.76
C LEU A 55 8.41 7.31 -19.22
N GLN A 56 7.15 6.94 -19.49
CA GLN A 56 6.67 6.71 -20.86
C GLN A 56 6.73 7.96 -21.74
N SER A 57 6.44 9.13 -21.16
CA SER A 57 6.59 10.41 -21.84
C SER A 57 8.06 10.68 -22.21
N ILE A 58 9.01 10.45 -21.30
CA ILE A 58 10.44 10.60 -21.58
C ILE A 58 10.88 9.64 -22.68
N ARG A 59 10.45 8.37 -22.62
CA ARG A 59 10.79 7.36 -23.64
C ARG A 59 10.41 7.85 -25.04
N SER A 60 9.20 8.39 -25.19
CA SER A 60 8.74 8.98 -26.45
C SER A 60 9.64 10.13 -26.92
N LEU A 61 10.15 10.97 -26.01
CA LEU A 61 11.09 12.05 -26.35
C LEU A 61 12.45 11.51 -26.82
N ILE A 62 12.95 10.46 -26.20
CA ILE A 62 14.20 9.79 -26.58
C ILE A 62 14.07 9.14 -27.96
N GLU A 63 12.97 8.42 -28.22
CA GLU A 63 12.69 7.82 -29.54
C GLU A 63 12.58 8.88 -30.64
N LYS A 64 11.90 10.00 -30.35
CA LYS A 64 11.81 11.16 -31.25
C LYS A 64 13.20 11.74 -31.53
N SER A 65 14.04 11.86 -30.51
CA SER A 65 15.41 12.38 -30.65
C SER A 65 16.28 11.47 -31.51
N HIS A 66 16.19 10.16 -31.32
CA HIS A 66 16.84 9.16 -32.18
C HIS A 66 16.48 9.35 -33.65
N SER A 67 15.17 9.46 -33.95
CA SER A 67 14.68 9.67 -35.32
C SER A 67 15.22 10.97 -35.93
N GLN A 68 15.27 12.05 -35.14
CA GLN A 68 15.81 13.34 -35.59
C GLN A 68 17.31 13.28 -35.91
N ILE A 69 18.10 12.50 -35.16
CA ILE A 69 19.52 12.28 -35.47
C ILE A 69 19.68 11.50 -36.78
N GLU A 70 18.87 10.46 -37.01
CA GLU A 70 18.90 9.69 -38.26
C GLU A 70 18.57 10.55 -39.48
N LEU A 71 17.62 11.48 -39.33
CA LEU A 71 17.25 12.47 -40.35
C LEU A 71 18.26 13.64 -40.47
N LYS A 72 19.35 13.63 -39.70
CA LYS A 72 20.38 14.69 -39.64
C LYS A 72 19.85 16.05 -39.16
N GLU A 73 18.73 16.06 -38.42
CA GLU A 73 18.14 17.25 -37.81
C GLU A 73 18.80 17.57 -36.44
N ASN A 74 20.13 17.67 -36.40
CA ASN A 74 20.91 17.68 -35.16
C ASN A 74 20.49 18.77 -34.15
N LYS A 75 20.08 19.97 -34.62
CA LYS A 75 19.60 21.04 -33.73
C LYS A 75 18.26 20.72 -33.07
N SER A 76 17.36 20.09 -33.83
CA SER A 76 16.05 19.64 -33.34
C SER A 76 16.24 18.51 -32.34
N ALA A 77 17.11 17.55 -32.67
CA ALA A 77 17.51 16.45 -31.79
C ALA A 77 18.08 16.96 -30.46
N ALA A 78 19.06 17.87 -30.49
CA ALA A 78 19.65 18.45 -29.30
C ALA A 78 18.62 19.14 -28.40
N SER A 79 17.65 19.87 -28.98
CA SER A 79 16.57 20.48 -28.20
C SER A 79 15.67 19.44 -27.54
N THR A 80 15.32 18.36 -28.25
CA THR A 80 14.48 17.29 -27.71
C THR A 80 15.21 16.51 -26.61
N ILE A 81 16.51 16.25 -26.76
CA ILE A 81 17.34 15.56 -25.75
C ILE A 81 17.47 16.41 -24.48
N ASN A 82 17.77 17.70 -24.62
CA ASN A 82 17.83 18.60 -23.47
C ASN A 82 16.50 18.67 -22.71
N HIS A 83 15.37 18.61 -23.43
CA HIS A 83 14.06 18.51 -22.81
C HIS A 83 13.89 17.18 -22.05
N ALA A 84 14.26 16.05 -22.65
CA ALA A 84 14.21 14.74 -22.00
C ALA A 84 15.10 14.69 -20.73
N LEU A 85 16.33 15.20 -20.79
CA LEU A 85 17.25 15.26 -19.64
C LEU A 85 16.70 16.14 -18.50
N SER A 86 16.09 17.28 -18.84
CA SER A 86 15.43 18.13 -17.86
C SER A 86 14.25 17.42 -17.18
N GLN A 87 13.42 16.71 -17.97
CA GLN A 87 12.33 15.90 -17.42
C GLN A 87 12.85 14.76 -16.54
N LEU A 88 13.88 14.03 -16.95
CA LEU A 88 14.53 12.97 -16.15
C LEU A 88 14.97 13.47 -14.78
N LYS A 89 15.61 14.65 -14.71
CA LYS A 89 16.03 15.25 -13.45
C LYS A 89 14.85 15.56 -12.53
N ASN A 90 13.76 16.09 -13.09
CA ASN A 90 12.55 16.40 -12.33
C ASN A 90 11.85 15.13 -11.85
N ILE A 91 11.71 14.13 -12.71
CA ILE A 91 11.04 12.86 -12.42
C ILE A 91 11.82 12.04 -11.40
N SER A 92 13.15 12.09 -11.44
CA SER A 92 13.99 11.50 -10.39
C SER A 92 13.69 12.09 -9.01
N ARG A 93 13.54 13.42 -8.90
CA ARG A 93 13.15 14.08 -7.64
C ARG A 93 11.73 13.72 -7.21
N GLU A 94 10.79 13.72 -8.15
CA GLU A 94 9.40 13.39 -7.89
C GLU A 94 9.24 11.94 -7.42
N TYR A 95 9.97 11.01 -8.03
CA TYR A 95 10.07 9.62 -7.58
C TYR A 95 10.55 9.52 -6.13
N GLN A 96 11.65 10.20 -5.76
CA GLN A 96 12.16 10.19 -4.38
C GLN A 96 11.13 10.73 -3.39
N LYS A 97 10.43 11.81 -3.77
CA LYS A 97 9.36 12.39 -2.95
C LYS A 97 8.20 11.42 -2.77
N ARG A 98 7.63 10.88 -3.85
CA ARG A 98 6.51 9.92 -3.81
C ARG A 98 6.86 8.65 -3.03
N LYS A 99 8.09 8.16 -3.18
CA LYS A 99 8.59 7.01 -2.42
C LYS A 99 8.69 7.32 -0.92
N GLN A 100 9.18 8.50 -0.55
CA GLN A 100 9.23 8.93 0.85
C GLN A 100 7.83 9.11 1.44
N ASP A 101 6.89 9.68 0.71
CA ASP A 101 5.50 9.81 1.16
C ASP A 101 4.85 8.44 1.36
N ALA A 102 5.10 7.49 0.44
CA ALA A 102 4.64 6.11 0.57
C ALA A 102 5.25 5.40 1.79
N ARG A 103 6.53 5.65 2.10
CA ARG A 103 7.19 5.16 3.32
C ARG A 103 6.51 5.67 4.59
N VAL A 104 6.29 6.98 4.69
CA VAL A 104 5.65 7.58 5.87
C VAL A 104 4.22 7.07 6.03
N SER A 105 3.47 7.05 4.92
CA SER A 105 2.09 6.54 4.91
C SER A 105 2.02 5.08 5.34
N SER A 106 2.88 4.22 4.80
CA SER A 106 2.90 2.80 5.16
C SER A 106 3.31 2.57 6.61
N LYS A 107 4.30 3.30 7.13
CA LYS A 107 4.66 3.26 8.55
C LYS A 107 3.47 3.61 9.45
N ASN A 108 2.79 4.72 9.17
CA ASN A 108 1.65 5.15 9.97
C ASN A 108 0.50 4.14 9.91
N LYS A 109 0.24 3.55 8.73
CA LYS A 109 -0.75 2.47 8.58
C LYS A 109 -0.40 1.27 9.45
N LEU A 110 0.85 0.80 9.42
CA LEU A 110 1.29 -0.33 10.24
C LEU A 110 1.12 -0.05 11.73
N GLN A 111 1.55 1.12 12.19
CA GLN A 111 1.39 1.53 13.60
C GLN A 111 -0.07 1.55 14.05
N ASN A 112 -0.98 2.03 13.20
CA ASN A 112 -2.42 2.05 13.52
C ASN A 112 -3.01 0.64 13.61
N ILE A 113 -2.62 -0.27 12.72
CA ILE A 113 -3.07 -1.67 12.75
C ILE A 113 -2.51 -2.37 13.99
N GLU A 114 -1.23 -2.17 14.32
CA GLU A 114 -0.60 -2.71 15.54
C GLU A 114 -1.30 -2.21 16.81
N ALA A 115 -1.61 -0.92 16.88
CA ALA A 115 -2.35 -0.34 18.00
C ALA A 115 -3.74 -0.95 18.14
N ARG A 116 -4.48 -1.15 17.04
CA ARG A 116 -5.78 -1.84 17.06
C ARG A 116 -5.65 -3.28 17.53
N LEU A 117 -4.66 -4.03 17.04
CA LEU A 117 -4.43 -5.41 17.51
C LEU A 117 -4.09 -5.47 19.00
N ALA A 118 -3.34 -4.49 19.52
CA ALA A 118 -3.06 -4.40 20.95
C ALA A 118 -4.31 -4.09 21.76
N SER A 119 -5.19 -3.20 21.26
CA SER A 119 -6.49 -2.91 21.86
C SER A 119 -7.36 -4.17 21.94
N TYR A 120 -7.58 -4.83 20.81
CA TYR A 120 -8.37 -6.07 20.77
C TYR A 120 -7.82 -7.18 21.65
N ALA A 121 -6.49 -7.31 21.74
CA ALA A 121 -5.88 -8.30 22.64
C ALA A 121 -6.14 -7.97 24.12
N THR A 122 -6.33 -6.70 24.46
CA THR A 122 -6.69 -6.24 25.80
C THR A 122 -8.18 -6.44 26.05
N GLU A 123 -9.03 -6.04 25.10
CA GLU A 123 -10.48 -6.22 25.14
C GLU A 123 -10.84 -7.71 25.24
N LEU A 124 -10.18 -8.58 24.47
CA LEU A 124 -10.39 -10.02 24.52
C LEU A 124 -10.12 -10.61 25.92
N LYS A 125 -9.14 -10.07 26.67
CA LYS A 125 -8.89 -10.53 28.05
C LYS A 125 -10.01 -10.16 29.02
N ALA A 126 -10.71 -9.07 28.75
CA ALA A 126 -11.86 -8.63 29.53
C ALA A 126 -13.18 -9.23 29.00
N PHE A 127 -13.14 -9.90 27.85
CA PHE A 127 -14.31 -10.51 27.22
C PHE A 127 -14.76 -11.75 28.01
N PRO A 128 -16.07 -11.91 28.28
CA PRO A 128 -16.56 -13.06 29.01
C PRO A 128 -16.28 -14.37 28.28
N SER A 129 -16.19 -15.46 29.04
CA SER A 129 -15.97 -16.82 28.52
C SER A 129 -16.77 -17.86 29.31
N GLU A 130 -17.86 -17.43 29.94
CA GLU A 130 -18.62 -18.24 30.90
C GLU A 130 -19.62 -19.18 30.22
N THR A 131 -20.10 -18.82 29.03
CA THR A 131 -21.03 -19.64 28.25
C THR A 131 -20.35 -20.23 27.03
N TYR A 132 -20.97 -21.27 26.46
CA TYR A 132 -20.54 -21.86 25.19
C TYR A 132 -20.52 -20.82 24.05
N ILE A 133 -21.50 -19.90 24.03
CA ILE A 133 -21.58 -18.85 23.02
C ILE A 133 -20.41 -17.86 23.18
N ASP A 134 -20.10 -17.48 24.42
CA ASP A 134 -18.99 -16.56 24.71
C ASP A 134 -17.64 -17.20 24.38
N GLN A 135 -17.47 -18.49 24.70
CA GLN A 135 -16.27 -19.23 24.35
C GLN A 135 -16.06 -19.31 22.83
N ASN A 136 -17.13 -19.56 22.06
CA ASN A 136 -17.06 -19.58 20.60
C ASN A 136 -16.66 -18.22 20.03
N ARG A 137 -17.25 -17.12 20.52
CA ARG A 137 -16.85 -15.75 20.16
C ARG A 137 -15.38 -15.49 20.48
N HIS A 138 -14.95 -15.86 21.68
CA HIS A 138 -13.58 -15.69 22.14
C HIS A 138 -12.60 -16.45 21.22
N ASP A 139 -12.91 -17.68 20.82
CA ASP A 139 -12.07 -18.47 19.91
C ASP A 139 -12.01 -17.89 18.50
N ARG A 140 -13.14 -17.39 17.97
CA ARG A 140 -13.18 -16.68 16.67
C ARG A 140 -12.33 -15.40 16.69
N ILE A 141 -12.44 -14.58 17.73
CA ILE A 141 -11.62 -13.38 17.89
C ILE A 141 -10.14 -13.76 17.98
N ARG A 142 -9.80 -14.75 18.81
CA ARG A 142 -8.41 -15.23 18.97
C ARG A 142 -7.83 -15.71 17.63
N TYR A 143 -8.60 -16.46 16.86
CA TYR A 143 -8.20 -16.94 15.54
C TYR A 143 -7.95 -15.77 14.57
N ASN A 144 -8.89 -14.82 14.47
CA ASN A 144 -8.76 -13.66 13.59
C ASN A 144 -7.58 -12.76 14.01
N LEU A 145 -7.35 -12.57 15.31
CA LEU A 145 -6.18 -11.84 15.82
C LEU A 145 -4.87 -12.51 15.42
N HIS A 146 -4.80 -13.83 15.52
CA HIS A 146 -3.62 -14.59 15.11
C HIS A 146 -3.33 -14.42 13.61
N LEU A 147 -4.37 -14.54 12.78
CA LEU A 147 -4.24 -14.31 11.33
C LEU A 147 -3.79 -12.87 11.02
N ALA A 148 -4.40 -11.89 11.68
CA ALA A 148 -4.07 -10.48 11.46
C ALA A 148 -2.62 -10.16 11.87
N LYS A 149 -2.12 -10.73 12.98
CA LYS A 149 -0.71 -10.61 13.39
C LYS A 149 0.23 -11.15 12.33
N LYS A 150 -0.04 -12.34 11.79
CA LYS A 150 0.76 -12.90 10.68
C LYS A 150 0.76 -12.02 9.45
N GLN A 151 -0.39 -11.40 9.11
CA GLN A 151 -0.43 -10.47 7.99
C GLN A 151 0.39 -9.21 8.26
N ILE A 152 0.38 -8.66 9.48
CA ILE A 152 1.25 -7.54 9.84
C ILE A 152 2.72 -7.89 9.67
N GLU A 153 3.16 -9.06 10.13
CA GLU A 153 4.57 -9.49 9.97
C GLU A 153 4.99 -9.47 8.50
N VAL A 154 4.14 -9.96 7.60
CA VAL A 154 4.37 -9.90 6.15
C VAL A 154 4.43 -8.44 5.65
N LEU A 155 3.52 -7.58 6.10
CA LEU A 155 3.52 -6.17 5.71
C LEU A 155 4.74 -5.40 6.24
N GLN A 156 5.23 -5.74 7.43
CA GLN A 156 6.47 -5.19 7.99
C GLN A 156 7.70 -5.60 7.16
N GLN A 157 7.74 -6.83 6.66
CA GLN A 157 8.80 -7.28 5.75
C GLN A 157 8.78 -6.46 4.45
N TYR A 158 7.62 -6.23 3.85
CA TYR A 158 7.50 -5.35 2.68
C TYR A 158 7.99 -3.93 2.98
N HIS A 159 7.67 -3.39 4.17
CA HIS A 159 8.13 -2.06 4.58
C HIS A 159 9.65 -2.00 4.73
N ALA A 160 10.25 -3.03 5.37
CA ALA A 160 11.69 -3.14 5.54
C ALA A 160 12.42 -3.23 4.18
N ASN A 161 11.82 -3.92 3.21
CA ASN A 161 12.37 -4.07 1.86
C ASN A 161 12.08 -2.85 0.94
N GLY A 162 11.43 -1.81 1.44
CA GLY A 162 11.10 -0.61 0.65
C GLY A 162 9.97 -0.81 -0.37
N GLN A 163 9.21 -1.90 -0.29
CA GLN A 163 8.12 -2.25 -1.20
C GLN A 163 6.78 -1.65 -0.74
N TYR A 164 6.72 -0.31 -0.63
CA TYR A 164 5.58 0.38 -0.02
C TYR A 164 4.26 0.23 -0.80
N GLN A 165 4.34 0.07 -2.12
CA GLN A 165 3.18 -0.19 -2.98
C GLN A 165 2.48 -1.51 -2.62
N GLU A 166 3.25 -2.56 -2.27
CA GLU A 166 2.70 -3.86 -1.90
C GLU A 166 1.89 -3.78 -0.60
N ILE A 167 2.30 -2.93 0.33
CA ILE A 167 1.59 -2.73 1.59
C ILE A 167 0.20 -2.16 1.32
N SER A 168 0.09 -1.18 0.42
CA SER A 168 -1.20 -0.58 0.08
C SER A 168 -2.11 -1.58 -0.64
N HIS A 169 -1.56 -2.44 -1.50
CA HIS A 169 -2.34 -3.46 -2.20
C HIS A 169 -2.82 -4.60 -1.29
N ARG A 170 -2.00 -5.01 -0.33
CA ARG A 170 -2.25 -6.20 0.50
C ARG A 170 -2.96 -5.91 1.82
N LYS A 171 -3.08 -4.64 2.20
CA LYS A 171 -3.73 -4.21 3.45
C LYS A 171 -5.18 -4.68 3.57
N SER A 172 -5.91 -4.83 2.46
CA SER A 172 -7.34 -5.22 2.48
C SER A 172 -7.60 -6.49 3.28
N LYS A 173 -6.75 -7.52 3.15
CA LYS A 173 -6.89 -8.76 3.91
C LYS A 173 -6.77 -8.54 5.42
N THR A 174 -5.88 -7.66 5.84
CA THR A 174 -5.75 -7.30 7.26
C THR A 174 -6.97 -6.51 7.71
N ASP A 175 -7.45 -5.55 6.92
CA ASP A 175 -8.65 -4.77 7.24
C ASP A 175 -9.89 -5.67 7.40
N ASP A 176 -10.09 -6.65 6.51
CA ASP A 176 -11.22 -7.58 6.57
C ASP A 176 -11.22 -8.39 7.88
N LEU A 177 -10.03 -8.80 8.36
CA LEU A 177 -9.89 -9.49 9.63
C LEU A 177 -10.22 -8.57 10.82
N LEU A 178 -9.77 -7.31 10.78
CA LEU A 178 -10.08 -6.34 11.83
C LEU A 178 -11.59 -6.03 11.88
N ILE A 179 -12.24 -5.89 10.72
CA ILE A 179 -13.69 -5.66 10.61
C ILE A 179 -14.47 -6.84 11.20
N GLN A 180 -14.04 -8.07 10.93
CA GLN A 180 -14.67 -9.26 11.54
C GLN A 180 -14.53 -9.27 13.06
N ILE A 181 -13.39 -8.83 13.59
CA ILE A 181 -13.19 -8.70 15.05
C ILE A 181 -14.13 -7.63 15.61
N ASP A 182 -14.20 -6.46 14.98
CA ASP A 182 -15.12 -5.38 15.37
C ASP A 182 -16.58 -5.85 15.40
N SER A 183 -17.02 -6.59 14.37
CA SER A 183 -18.38 -7.13 14.31
C SER A 183 -18.71 -7.99 15.52
N ILE A 184 -17.78 -8.89 15.93
CA ILE A 184 -18.02 -9.78 17.06
C ILE A 184 -18.10 -9.00 18.37
N PHE A 185 -17.23 -8.01 18.59
CA PHE A 185 -17.29 -7.16 19.78
C PHE A 185 -18.59 -6.33 19.82
N ASN A 186 -18.99 -5.74 18.70
CA ASN A 186 -20.22 -4.94 18.61
C ASN A 186 -21.47 -5.78 18.84
N GLU A 187 -21.56 -6.97 18.22
CA GLU A 187 -22.67 -7.91 18.43
C GLU A 187 -22.83 -8.27 19.92
N TYR A 188 -21.72 -8.44 20.64
CA TYR A 188 -21.76 -8.71 22.07
C TYR A 188 -22.27 -7.52 22.88
N GLU A 189 -21.75 -6.31 22.64
CA GLU A 189 -22.20 -5.12 23.37
C GLU A 189 -23.68 -4.81 23.09
N GLU A 190 -24.16 -4.99 21.84
CA GLU A 190 -25.58 -4.84 21.52
C GLU A 190 -26.47 -5.82 22.29
N GLN A 191 -26.06 -7.08 22.39
CA GLN A 191 -26.81 -8.09 23.15
C GLN A 191 -26.81 -7.79 24.64
N ARG A 192 -25.66 -7.37 25.18
CA ARG A 192 -25.52 -6.95 26.56
C ARG A 192 -26.44 -5.76 26.86
N GLN A 193 -26.49 -4.78 25.97
CA GLN A 193 -27.32 -3.58 26.15
C GLN A 193 -28.82 -3.90 26.09
N LYS A 194 -29.26 -4.76 25.16
CA LYS A 194 -30.64 -5.27 25.12
C LYS A 194 -31.02 -6.01 26.41
N SER A 195 -30.13 -6.84 26.95
CA SER A 195 -30.39 -7.56 28.21
C SER A 195 -30.50 -6.64 29.44
N ILE A 196 -29.91 -5.45 29.38
CA ILE A 196 -30.03 -4.43 30.43
C ILE A 196 -31.35 -3.67 30.29
N GLU A 197 -31.78 -3.37 29.07
CA GLU A 197 -33.04 -2.66 28.76
C GLU A 197 -34.28 -3.54 28.98
N GLU A 198 -34.19 -4.85 28.75
CA GLU A 198 -35.28 -5.82 28.94
C GLU A 198 -35.40 -6.36 30.38
N LYS A 199 -34.68 -5.81 31.36
CA LYS A 199 -34.89 -6.18 32.77
C LYS A 199 -36.35 -5.90 33.14
N PRO A 200 -37.16 -6.92 33.49
CA PRO A 200 -38.55 -6.68 33.88
C PRO A 200 -38.57 -5.75 35.08
N GLU A 201 -39.51 -4.79 35.09
CA GLU A 201 -39.85 -4.06 36.31
C GLU A 201 -39.98 -5.06 37.46
N PRO A 202 -39.49 -4.75 38.67
CA PRO A 202 -39.70 -5.63 39.80
C PRO A 202 -41.21 -5.79 39.99
N THR A 203 -41.75 -6.91 39.54
CA THR A 203 -43.09 -7.35 39.94
C THR A 203 -43.04 -7.40 41.46
N ASN A 204 -43.74 -6.46 42.09
CA ASN A 204 -44.04 -6.52 43.51
C ASN A 204 -44.71 -7.87 43.76
N PHE A 205 -43.92 -8.84 44.22
CA PHE A 205 -44.45 -10.05 44.82
C PHE A 205 -45.12 -9.62 46.13
N THR A 206 -46.40 -9.27 46.07
CA THR A 206 -47.26 -9.38 47.24
C THR A 206 -47.32 -10.86 47.59
N SER A 207 -46.66 -11.21 48.70
CA SER A 207 -46.78 -12.47 49.40
C SER A 207 -48.26 -12.87 49.45
N THR A 208 -48.59 -13.99 48.83
CA THR A 208 -49.78 -14.78 49.18
C THR A 208 -49.25 -16.11 49.67
N GLU A 209 -49.04 -16.19 50.98
CA GLU A 209 -49.18 -17.45 51.71
C GLU A 209 -50.59 -17.95 51.41
N GLU A 210 -50.74 -19.03 50.65
CA GLU A 210 -51.79 -20.02 50.86
C GLU A 210 -51.62 -21.25 49.96
N GLN A 211 -51.69 -22.42 50.63
CA GLN A 211 -52.21 -23.70 50.14
C GLN A 211 -51.33 -24.57 49.22
N TYR A 212 -50.45 -25.34 49.85
CA TYR A 212 -50.32 -26.77 49.53
C TYR A 212 -50.25 -27.57 50.83
N SER A 213 -51.42 -28.00 51.30
CA SER A 213 -51.58 -28.99 52.36
C SER A 213 -52.47 -30.10 51.83
N GLU A 214 -51.87 -31.13 51.25
CA GLU A 214 -52.37 -32.52 51.21
C GLU A 214 -51.30 -33.40 50.57
N ILE A 215 -50.46 -34.00 51.40
CA ILE A 215 -49.71 -35.20 51.02
C ILE A 215 -50.54 -36.34 51.60
N GLU A 216 -51.34 -37.00 50.75
CA GLU A 216 -51.91 -38.31 51.09
C GLU A 216 -50.77 -39.31 51.25
N THR A 217 -50.66 -39.83 52.47
CA THR A 217 -49.79 -40.93 52.85
C THR A 217 -50.24 -42.21 52.15
N ILE A 218 -49.48 -42.67 51.15
CA ILE A 218 -49.61 -44.03 50.62
C ILE A 218 -49.06 -45.00 51.69
N ASN A 219 -49.97 -45.71 52.34
CA ASN A 219 -49.64 -46.86 53.19
C ASN A 219 -49.09 -47.99 52.30
N VAL A 220 -47.77 -48.25 52.39
CA VAL A 220 -47.16 -49.46 51.84
C VAL A 220 -47.17 -50.52 52.93
N THR A 221 -48.04 -51.51 52.81
CA THR A 221 -48.03 -52.72 53.65
C THR A 221 -46.86 -53.63 53.19
N PRO A 222 -46.00 -54.13 54.10
CA PRO A 222 -44.94 -55.06 53.72
C PRO A 222 -45.51 -56.47 53.59
N GLY A 223 -45.48 -57.02 52.38
CA GLY A 223 -45.69 -58.45 52.16
C GLY A 223 -44.36 -59.18 52.34
N ASN A 224 -44.29 -60.01 53.38
CA ASN A 224 -43.27 -61.04 53.56
C ASN A 224 -43.58 -62.26 52.68
N ASP A 225 -42.49 -62.92 52.29
CA ASP A 225 -42.32 -64.25 51.66
C ASP A 225 -42.50 -64.37 50.14
#